data_AF-A0A834C7M3-F1
#
_entry.id   AF-A0A834C7M3-F1
#
_cell.length_a   1.000
_cell.length_b   1.000
_cell.length_c   1.000
_cell.angle_alpha   90.00
_cell.angle_beta   90.00
_cell.angle_gamma   90.00
#
_symmetry.space_group_name_H-M   'P 1'
#
loop_
_entity.id
_entity.type
_entity.pdbx_description
1 polymer ?
#
loop_
_entity_poly.entity_id
_entity_poly.type
_entity_poly.pdbx_seq_one_letter_code
_entity_poly.pdbx_strand_id
1 'polypeptide(L)'
;MMILAQVKVFVTGLSSLNQDIPAFKEHLRDFLVQIKEFAGEDTSDLFLEEREAVLRQAQEEKHKLQMSVPGILNPHELPEEMCD
;
A
#
# COMPACT_ATOMS: atom_id res chain seq x y z
N MET A 1 -5.65 -2.61 31.92
CA MET A 1 -4.79 -3.78 31.57
C MET A 1 -4.55 -3.92 30.07
N MET A 2 -5.50 -3.64 29.17
CA MET A 2 -5.33 -3.82 27.72
C MET A 2 -4.18 -3.02 27.07
N ILE A 3 -4.03 -1.74 27.40
CA ILE A 3 -3.03 -0.84 26.76
C ILE A 3 -1.58 -1.30 27.04
N LEU A 4 -1.28 -1.71 28.28
CA LEU A 4 0.06 -2.18 28.65
C LEU A 4 0.47 -3.45 27.89
N ALA A 5 -0.49 -4.34 27.60
CA ALA A 5 -0.25 -5.53 26.81
C ALA A 5 0.03 -5.17 25.34
N GLN A 6 -0.71 -4.24 24.76
CA GLN A 6 -0.50 -3.76 23.38
C GLN A 6 0.86 -3.09 23.21
N VAL A 7 1.29 -2.24 24.16
CA VAL A 7 2.62 -1.61 24.12
C VAL A 7 3.72 -2.68 24.16
N LYS A 8 3.56 -3.74 24.97
CA LYS A 8 4.52 -4.85 25.03
C LYS A 8 4.59 -5.62 23.71
N VAL A 9 3.44 -5.90 23.08
CA VAL A 9 3.37 -6.54 21.76
C VAL A 9 4.04 -5.66 20.71
N PHE A 10 3.75 -4.36 20.71
CA PHE A 10 4.35 -3.40 19.81
C PHE A 10 5.88 -3.43 19.88
N VAL A 11 6.45 -3.22 21.08
CA VAL A 11 7.91 -3.19 21.30
C VAL A 11 8.56 -4.53 20.94
N THR A 12 7.91 -5.65 21.25
CA THR A 12 8.42 -6.97 20.86
C THR A 12 8.45 -7.12 19.33
N GLY A 13 7.39 -6.71 18.65
CA GLY A 13 7.29 -6.73 17.19
C GLY A 13 8.35 -5.87 16.50
N LEU A 14 8.71 -4.70 17.06
CA LEU A 14 9.80 -3.88 16.52
C LEU A 14 11.13 -4.63 16.43
N SER A 15 11.44 -5.45 17.44
CA SER A 15 12.67 -6.25 17.42
C SER A 15 12.54 -7.48 16.53
N SER A 16 11.36 -8.11 16.48
CA SER A 16 11.13 -9.32 15.68
C SER A 16 11.08 -9.04 14.17
N LEU A 17 10.61 -7.87 13.75
CA LEU A 17 10.42 -7.50 12.35
C LEU A 17 11.56 -6.63 11.80
N ASN A 18 12.66 -6.44 12.54
CA ASN A 18 13.73 -5.50 12.17
C ASN A 18 14.51 -5.87 10.89
N GLN A 19 14.32 -7.06 10.32
CA GLN A 19 14.89 -7.48 9.05
C GLN A 19 13.88 -7.53 7.89
N ASP A 20 12.59 -7.37 8.18
CA ASP A 20 11.50 -7.37 7.20
C ASP A 20 10.88 -5.98 7.15
N ILE A 21 11.42 -5.13 6.28
CA ILE A 21 10.99 -3.74 6.14
C ILE A 21 9.49 -3.63 5.80
N PRO A 22 8.93 -4.41 4.85
CA PRO A 22 7.49 -4.44 4.61
C PRO A 22 6.66 -4.74 5.86
N ALA A 23 6.95 -5.84 6.56
CA ALA A 23 6.21 -6.23 7.76
C ALA A 23 6.39 -5.23 8.92
N PHE A 24 7.59 -4.64 9.03
CA PHE A 24 7.88 -3.59 10.02
C PHE A 24 7.04 -2.33 9.78
N LYS A 25 6.90 -1.90 8.51
CA LYS A 25 6.05 -0.75 8.15
C LYS A 25 4.59 -1.02 8.46
N GLU A 26 4.09 -2.22 8.17
CA GLU A 26 2.72 -2.63 8.48
C GLU A 26 2.48 -2.62 10.00
N HIS A 27 3.37 -3.25 10.78
CA HIS A 27 3.27 -3.28 12.24
C HIS A 27 3.33 -1.88 12.89
N LEU A 28 4.13 -0.97 12.33
CA LEU A 28 4.13 0.44 12.73
C LEU A 28 2.82 1.13 12.41
N ARG A 29 2.28 0.92 11.20
CA ARG A 29 1.02 1.50 10.76
C ARG A 29 -0.13 1.08 11.69
N ASP A 30 -0.23 -0.21 11.99
CA ASP A 30 -1.27 -0.76 12.85
C ASP A 30 -1.25 -0.14 14.24
N PHE A 31 -0.06 0.05 14.80
CA PHE A 31 0.09 0.72 16.09
C PHE A 31 -0.31 2.19 16.03
N LEU A 32 0.07 2.91 14.96
CA LEU A 32 -0.29 4.32 14.76
C LEU A 32 -1.79 4.51 14.54
N VAL A 33 -2.46 3.59 13.85
CA VAL A 33 -3.92 3.59 13.71
C VAL A 33 -4.57 3.42 15.09
N GLN A 34 -4.14 2.41 15.86
CA GLN A 34 -4.70 2.13 17.19
C GLN A 34 -4.61 3.35 18.14
N ILE A 35 -3.49 4.07 18.16
CA ILE A 35 -3.35 5.26 19.02
C ILE A 35 -4.21 6.43 18.54
N LYS A 36 -4.33 6.63 17.23
CA LYS A 36 -5.09 7.73 16.64
C LYS A 36 -6.59 7.53 16.75
N GLU A 37 -7.06 6.30 16.53
CA GLU A 37 -8.46 5.93 16.75
C GLU A 37 -8.85 6.14 18.22
N PHE A 38 -7.96 5.80 19.16
CA PHE A 38 -8.18 6.06 20.57
C PHE A 38 -8.21 7.57 20.89
N ALA A 39 -7.38 8.38 20.22
CA ALA A 39 -7.35 9.83 20.36
C ALA A 39 -8.48 10.57 19.61
N GLY A 40 -9.21 9.89 18.73
CA GLY A 40 -10.22 10.50 17.85
C GLY A 40 -9.63 11.29 16.68
N GLU A 41 -8.40 10.99 16.27
CA GLU A 41 -7.69 11.64 15.16
C GLU A 41 -7.89 10.89 13.83
N ASP A 42 -7.75 11.61 12.71
CA ASP A 42 -7.83 11.02 11.37
C ASP A 42 -6.60 10.15 11.04
N THR A 43 -6.87 8.98 10.46
CA THR A 43 -5.88 7.96 10.06
C THR A 43 -5.67 7.87 8.55
N SER A 44 -6.39 8.66 7.76
CA SER A 44 -6.39 8.60 6.30
C SER A 44 -4.99 8.69 5.67
N ASP A 45 -4.10 9.49 6.26
CA ASP A 45 -2.72 9.68 5.78
C ASP A 45 -1.86 8.41 5.86
N LEU A 46 -2.19 7.49 6.77
CA LEU A 46 -1.38 6.28 7.00
C LEU A 46 -1.48 5.26 5.85
N PHE A 47 -2.47 5.40 4.97
CA PHE A 47 -2.79 4.44 3.89
C PHE A 47 -2.47 4.97 2.48
N LEU A 48 -1.82 6.14 2.35
CA LEU A 48 -1.58 6.77 1.04
C LEU A 48 -0.76 5.88 0.08
N GLU A 49 0.29 5.24 0.59
CA GLU A 49 1.17 4.37 -0.22
C GLU A 49 0.43 3.14 -0.77
N GLU A 50 -0.41 2.50 0.04
CA GLU A 50 -1.22 1.36 -0.41
C GLU A 50 -2.28 1.79 -1.41
N ARG A 51 -2.91 2.95 -1.18
CA ARG A 51 -3.87 3.51 -2.14
C ARG A 51 -3.20 3.80 -3.48
N GLU A 52 -1.99 4.35 -3.47
CA GLU A 52 -1.22 4.60 -4.69
C GLU A 52 -0.88 3.28 -5.41
N ALA A 53 -0.42 2.27 -4.67
CA ALA A 53 -0.10 0.95 -5.23
C ALA A 53 -1.32 0.30 -5.89
N VAL A 54 -2.48 0.33 -5.22
CA VAL A 54 -3.75 -0.19 -5.76
C VAL A 54 -4.18 0.57 -7.01
N LEU A 55 -4.05 1.90 -7.02
CA LEU A 55 -4.39 2.72 -8.19
C LEU A 55 -3.46 2.41 -9.37
N ARG A 56 -2.15 2.26 -9.12
CA ARG A 56 -1.17 1.90 -10.15
C ARG A 56 -1.47 0.52 -10.74
N GLN A 57 -1.74 -0.46 -9.90
CA GLN A 57 -2.10 -1.81 -10.34
C GLN A 57 -3.38 -1.81 -11.17
N ALA A 58 -4.41 -1.07 -10.74
CA ALA A 58 -5.65 -0.93 -11.49
C ALA A 58 -5.43 -0.25 -12.86
N GLN A 59 -4.53 0.74 -12.94
CA GLN A 59 -4.14 1.38 -14.20
C GLN A 59 -3.40 0.41 -15.14
N GLU A 60 -2.44 -0.36 -14.62
CA GLU A 60 -1.71 -1.37 -15.39
C GLU A 60 -2.64 -2.46 -15.93
N GLU A 61 -3.55 -2.97 -15.12
CA GLU A 61 -4.54 -3.97 -15.55
C GLU A 61 -5.49 -3.40 -16.62
N LYS A 62 -5.96 -2.16 -16.44
CA LYS A 62 -6.76 -1.46 -17.47
C LYS A 62 -5.98 -1.32 -18.77
N HIS A 63 -4.70 -0.95 -18.69
CA HIS A 63 -3.83 -0.79 -19.85
C HIS A 63 -3.61 -2.12 -20.59
N LYS A 64 -3.32 -3.20 -19.86
CA LYS A 64 -3.19 -4.56 -20.44
C LYS A 64 -4.47 -4.99 -21.18
N LEU A 65 -5.64 -4.76 -20.58
CA LEU A 65 -6.92 -5.07 -21.22
C LEU A 65 -7.12 -4.25 -22.51
N GLN A 66 -6.80 -2.96 -22.48
CA GLN A 66 -6.89 -2.09 -23.66
C GLN A 66 -5.94 -2.55 -24.77
N MET A 67 -4.71 -2.97 -24.45
CA MET A 67 -3.73 -3.51 -25.40
C MET A 67 -4.19 -4.84 -26.02
N SER A 68 -4.98 -5.64 -25.30
CA SER A 68 -5.48 -6.93 -25.79
C SER A 68 -6.61 -6.83 -26.83
N VAL A 69 -7.24 -5.66 -26.96
CA VAL A 69 -8.35 -5.43 -27.89
C VAL A 69 -7.89 -4.54 -29.05
N PRO A 70 -7.74 -5.08 -30.27
CA PRO A 70 -7.35 -4.29 -31.44
C PRO A 70 -8.34 -3.14 -31.69
N GLY A 71 -7.82 -1.93 -31.85
CA GLY A 71 -8.60 -0.72 -32.17
C GLY A 71 -9.14 0.08 -30.98
N ILE A 72 -8.88 -0.32 -29.73
CA ILE A 72 -9.26 0.45 -28.53
C ILE A 72 -8.23 1.53 -28.14
N LEU A 73 -6.94 1.29 -28.39
CA LEU A 73 -5.89 2.29 -28.15
C LEU A 73 -5.68 3.17 -29.38
N ASN A 74 -5.47 4.46 -29.14
CA ASN A 74 -5.03 5.37 -30.19
C ASN A 74 -3.61 4.94 -30.62
N PRO A 75 -3.34 4.75 -31.93
CA PRO A 75 -2.01 4.39 -32.43
C PRO A 75 -0.88 5.34 -32.00
N HIS A 76 -1.20 6.58 -31.63
CA HIS A 76 -0.25 7.56 -31.12
C HIS A 76 0.05 7.44 -29.60
N GLU A 77 -0.66 6.58 -28.88
CA GLU A 77 -0.48 6.34 -27.44
C GLU A 77 0.28 5.02 -27.15
N LEU A 78 0.64 4.27 -28.20
CA LEU A 78 1.46 3.06 -28.07
C LEU A 78 2.91 3.46 -27.76
N PRO A 79 3.51 3.03 -26.64
CA PRO A 79 4.94 3.21 -26.43
C PRO A 79 5.72 2.47 -27.53
N GLU A 80 6.70 3.16 -28.15
CA GLU A 80 7.50 2.67 -29.29
C GLU A 80 8.32 1.39 -29.02
N GLU A 81 8.32 0.85 -27.78
CA GLU A 81 9.12 -0.31 -27.38
C GLU A 81 8.50 -1.69 -27.69
N MET A 82 7.36 -1.75 -28.39
CA MET A 82 6.74 -3.03 -28.82
C MET A 82 6.64 -3.20 -30.34
N CYS A 83 7.35 -2.37 -31.11
CA CYS A 83 7.54 -2.58 -32.55
C CYS A 83 8.87 -3.29 -32.81
N ASP A 84 8.94 -4.59 -32.52
CA ASP A 84 9.87 -5.53 -33.16
C ASP A 84 9.19 -6.91 -33.31
#